data_AF-A0A3D0CT73-F1
#
_entry.id   AF-A0A3D0CT73-F1
#
_cell.length_a   1.000
_cell.length_b   1.000
_cell.length_c   1.000
_cell.angle_alpha   90.00
_cell.angle_beta   90.00
_cell.angle_gamma   90.00
#
_symmetry.space_group_name_H-M   'P 1'
#
loop_
_entity.id
_entity.type
_entity.pdbx_description
1 polymer ?
#
loop_
_entity_poly.entity_id
_entity_poly.type
_entity_poly.pdbx_seq_one_letter_code
_entity_poly.pdbx_strand_id
1 'polypeptide(L)'
;MYVPLVDSEQPFTPATITRHTANEVEARVAVEEPAWLILFALPVALLTTRYAGPIVLAFGGREFAEHGSTLALQILIWFLPFSFINSLVHYVLIAVNQQHALTRAFIIGVLFNLVANLLLIPRSSFYGAAATTILSEIVLLLPFYALLRRHVGHIPWLSLFWRPIVALAAMALPLWPGGLPFWLAIPLAGLVYLAALVALGA
;
A
#
# COMPACT_ATOMS: atom_id res chain seq x y z
N MET A 1 -11.89 48.09 -35.22
CA MET A 1 -12.10 46.98 -34.27
C MET A 1 -13.31 46.19 -34.75
N TYR A 2 -13.07 45.13 -35.51
CA TYR A 2 -14.09 44.22 -36.04
C TYR A 2 -13.44 42.84 -36.02
N VAL A 3 -13.89 41.98 -35.10
CA VAL A 3 -13.44 40.58 -35.02
C VAL A 3 -14.40 39.78 -35.89
N PRO A 4 -13.94 39.08 -36.94
CA PRO A 4 -14.84 38.29 -37.76
C PRO A 4 -15.26 37.04 -36.98
N LEU A 5 -16.56 36.75 -37.04
CA LEU A 5 -17.16 35.53 -36.51
C LEU A 5 -16.64 34.35 -37.34
N VAL A 6 -15.98 33.41 -36.66
CA VAL A 6 -15.60 32.11 -37.21
C VAL A 6 -16.89 31.32 -37.48
N ASP A 7 -17.01 30.85 -38.72
CA ASP A 7 -18.12 30.03 -39.24
C ASP A 7 -18.51 28.89 -38.30
N SER A 8 -19.80 28.81 -37.99
CA SER A 8 -20.42 27.82 -37.11
C SER A 8 -20.84 26.52 -37.80
N GLU A 9 -20.22 26.14 -38.93
CA GLU A 9 -20.65 25.00 -39.75
C GLU A 9 -19.56 23.94 -40.00
N GLN A 10 -18.79 23.63 -38.96
CA GLN A 10 -18.06 22.36 -38.92
C GLN A 10 -18.71 21.48 -37.84
N PRO A 11 -19.29 20.31 -38.18
CA PRO A 11 -19.86 19.42 -37.18
C PRO A 11 -18.74 18.98 -36.23
N PHE A 12 -18.89 19.31 -34.94
CA PHE A 12 -18.08 18.76 -33.86
C PHE A 12 -18.23 17.24 -33.90
N THR A 13 -17.26 16.54 -34.46
CA THR A 13 -17.16 15.08 -34.38
C THR A 13 -16.47 14.73 -33.04
N PRO A 14 -17.14 14.04 -32.10
CA PRO A 14 -16.57 13.71 -30.79
C PRO A 14 -15.50 12.61 -30.83
N ALA A 15 -14.96 12.28 -32.01
CA ALA A 15 -14.27 11.01 -32.22
C ALA A 15 -12.73 11.08 -32.15
N THR A 16 -12.11 12.27 -32.09
CA THR A 16 -10.65 12.38 -32.30
C THR A 16 -9.90 13.11 -31.17
N ILE A 17 -10.60 13.65 -30.18
CA ILE A 17 -10.04 14.11 -28.90
C ILE A 17 -10.74 13.24 -27.85
N THR A 18 -10.17 12.24 -27.17
CA THR A 18 -9.24 12.40 -26.03
C THR A 18 -8.88 11.01 -25.46
N ARG A 19 -8.90 9.90 -26.22
CA ARG A 19 -8.64 8.56 -25.60
C ARG A 19 -7.19 8.40 -25.12
N HIS A 20 -6.23 9.01 -25.82
CA HIS A 20 -4.82 8.95 -25.44
C HIS A 20 -4.51 9.83 -24.22
N THR A 21 -5.07 11.05 -24.18
CA THR A 21 -4.84 12.01 -23.09
C THR A 21 -5.67 11.70 -21.84
N ALA A 22 -6.86 11.11 -21.96
CA ALA A 22 -7.60 10.60 -20.79
C ALA A 22 -6.86 9.44 -20.12
N ASN A 23 -6.34 8.48 -20.89
CA ASN A 23 -5.53 7.38 -20.35
C ASN A 23 -4.22 7.84 -19.72
N GLU A 24 -3.56 8.86 -20.29
CA GLU A 24 -2.31 9.41 -19.73
C GLU A 24 -2.56 10.26 -18.48
N VAL A 25 -3.66 11.01 -18.41
CA VAL A 25 -4.05 11.77 -17.22
C VAL A 25 -4.56 10.83 -16.12
N GLU A 26 -5.36 9.81 -16.44
CA GLU A 26 -5.80 8.79 -15.48
C GLU A 26 -4.61 7.96 -14.96
N ALA A 27 -3.67 7.58 -15.83
CA ALA A 27 -2.44 6.90 -15.42
C ALA A 27 -1.53 7.81 -14.57
N ARG A 28 -1.45 9.11 -14.87
CA ARG A 28 -0.67 10.07 -14.06
C ARG A 28 -1.34 10.34 -12.70
N VAL A 29 -2.65 10.53 -12.65
CA VAL A 29 -3.41 10.68 -11.40
C VAL A 29 -3.29 9.41 -10.56
N ALA A 30 -3.33 8.22 -11.18
CA ALA A 30 -3.11 6.96 -10.48
C ALA A 30 -1.64 6.72 -10.03
N VAL A 31 -0.67 7.48 -10.57
CA VAL A 31 0.76 7.41 -10.19
C VAL A 31 1.17 8.53 -9.23
N GLU A 32 0.41 9.62 -9.11
CA GLU A 32 0.68 10.71 -8.12
C GLU A 32 -0.16 10.62 -6.83
N GLU A 33 -1.35 10.00 -6.86
CA GLU A 33 -2.15 9.63 -5.67
C GLU A 33 -1.63 8.44 -4.79
N PRO A 34 -0.70 7.53 -5.20
CA PRO A 34 -0.22 6.39 -4.39
C PRO A 34 0.39 6.76 -3.03
N ALA A 35 0.94 7.97 -2.93
CA ALA A 35 1.76 8.37 -1.80
C ALA A 35 0.95 8.35 -0.50
N TRP A 36 -0.30 8.83 -0.54
CA TRP A 36 -1.13 8.98 0.66
C TRP A 36 -1.45 7.63 1.32
N LEU A 37 -1.69 6.59 0.52
CA LEU A 37 -1.98 5.25 1.03
C LEU A 37 -0.77 4.66 1.77
N ILE A 38 0.43 4.81 1.22
CA ILE A 38 1.68 4.35 1.87
C ILE A 38 1.97 5.20 3.10
N LEU A 39 1.80 6.52 2.99
CA LEU A 39 2.00 7.48 4.08
C LEU A 39 1.06 7.19 5.26
N PHE A 40 -0.12 6.63 5.00
CA PHE A 40 -1.07 6.21 6.03
C PHE A 40 -0.81 4.78 6.53
N ALA A 41 -0.57 3.82 5.64
CA ALA A 41 -0.42 2.41 5.99
C ALA A 41 0.78 2.14 6.90
N LEU A 42 1.90 2.85 6.70
CA LEU A 42 3.11 2.66 7.49
C LEU A 42 2.92 3.04 8.97
N PRO A 43 2.42 4.26 9.31
CA PRO A 43 2.04 4.60 10.69
C PRO A 43 1.06 3.63 11.31
N VAL A 44 0.03 3.21 10.56
CA VAL A 44 -0.95 2.23 11.05
C VAL A 44 -0.28 0.91 11.39
N ALA A 45 0.55 0.37 10.50
CA ALA A 45 1.28 -0.87 10.75
C ALA A 45 2.19 -0.77 11.99
N LEU A 46 2.90 0.35 12.17
CA LEU A 46 3.77 0.58 13.32
C LEU A 46 2.98 0.70 14.64
N LEU A 47 1.89 1.48 14.64
CA LEU A 47 1.02 1.64 15.81
C LEU A 47 0.38 0.32 16.21
N THR A 48 -0.20 -0.41 15.25
CA THR A 48 -0.76 -1.74 15.52
C THR A 48 0.30 -2.69 16.02
N THR A 49 1.53 -2.66 15.48
CA THR A 49 2.64 -3.49 16.00
C THR A 49 2.94 -3.15 17.47
N ARG A 50 3.03 -1.86 17.81
CA ARG A 50 3.33 -1.39 19.18
C ARG A 50 2.23 -1.73 20.17
N TYR A 51 0.98 -1.64 19.75
CA TYR A 51 -0.22 -1.79 20.57
C TYR A 51 -0.98 -3.10 20.33
N ALA A 52 -0.37 -4.08 19.66
CA ALA A 52 -1.01 -5.35 19.34
C ALA A 52 -1.53 -6.09 20.59
N GLY A 53 -0.81 -6.02 21.72
CA GLY A 53 -1.23 -6.64 22.98
C GLY A 53 -2.56 -6.09 23.48
N PRO A 54 -2.66 -4.76 23.73
CA PRO A 54 -3.93 -4.12 24.07
C PRO A 54 -5.05 -4.35 23.06
N ILE A 55 -4.75 -4.34 21.75
CA ILE A 55 -5.74 -4.60 20.70
C ILE A 55 -6.28 -6.03 20.83
N VAL A 56 -5.40 -7.03 20.90
CA VAL A 56 -5.81 -8.44 21.05
C VAL A 56 -6.59 -8.64 22.35
N LEU A 57 -6.16 -8.02 23.45
CA LEU A 57 -6.87 -8.11 24.72
C LEU A 57 -8.28 -7.50 24.64
N ALA A 58 -8.43 -6.35 23.97
CA ALA A 58 -9.70 -5.64 23.85
C ALA A 58 -10.72 -6.39 22.97
N PHE A 59 -10.26 -7.01 21.88
CA PHE A 59 -11.15 -7.67 20.91
C PHE A 59 -11.25 -9.19 21.07
N GLY A 60 -10.14 -9.85 21.40
CA GLY A 60 -10.06 -11.31 21.58
C GLY A 60 -10.11 -11.76 23.04
N GLY A 61 -9.91 -10.86 24.00
CA GLY A 61 -9.85 -11.22 25.42
C GLY A 61 -8.50 -11.83 25.84
N ARG A 62 -8.39 -12.20 27.13
CA ARG A 62 -7.13 -12.67 27.73
C ARG A 62 -6.66 -13.99 27.13
N GLU A 63 -7.59 -14.89 26.85
CA GLU A 63 -7.30 -16.20 26.28
C GLU A 63 -6.49 -16.04 24.97
N PHE A 64 -6.92 -15.19 24.04
CA PHE A 64 -6.19 -14.99 22.79
C PHE A 64 -4.81 -14.33 22.95
N ALA A 65 -4.67 -13.43 23.92
CA ALA A 65 -3.39 -12.78 24.22
C ALA A 65 -2.35 -13.79 24.74
N GLU A 66 -2.77 -14.73 25.59
CA GLU A 66 -1.91 -15.78 26.16
C GLU A 66 -1.49 -16.83 25.12
N HIS A 67 -2.34 -17.08 24.11
CA HIS A 67 -2.04 -18.02 23.01
C HIS A 67 -1.19 -17.43 21.88
N GLY A 68 -0.59 -16.25 22.08
CA GLY A 68 0.37 -15.67 21.15
C GLY A 68 -0.23 -14.93 19.94
N SER A 69 -1.54 -14.66 19.96
CA SER A 69 -2.22 -13.87 18.91
C SER A 69 -1.65 -12.46 18.78
N THR A 70 -1.06 -11.91 19.86
CA THR A 70 -0.34 -10.63 19.83
C THR A 70 0.80 -10.65 18.82
N LEU A 71 1.66 -11.68 18.84
CA LEU A 71 2.77 -11.80 17.90
C LEU A 71 2.26 -12.04 16.47
N ALA A 72 1.19 -12.81 16.30
CA ALA A 72 0.60 -13.01 14.98
C ALA A 72 0.04 -11.72 14.38
N LEU A 73 -0.62 -10.87 15.17
CA LEU A 73 -1.07 -9.56 14.71
C LEU A 73 0.11 -8.63 14.36
N GLN A 74 1.17 -8.65 15.17
CA GLN A 74 2.39 -7.88 14.90
C GLN A 74 3.05 -8.29 13.58
N ILE A 75 3.06 -9.58 13.26
CA ILE A 75 3.56 -10.07 11.98
C ILE A 75 2.58 -9.67 10.88
N LEU A 76 1.31 -10.06 11.02
CA LEU A 76 0.31 -9.94 9.97
C LEU A 76 0.15 -8.51 9.49
N ILE A 77 0.09 -7.51 10.38
CA ILE A 77 -0.25 -6.12 10.01
C ILE A 77 0.69 -5.52 8.97
N TRP A 78 1.93 -6.00 8.86
CA TRP A 78 2.86 -5.56 7.82
C TRP A 78 2.45 -5.98 6.41
N PHE A 79 1.38 -6.76 6.23
CA PHE A 79 0.75 -6.97 4.93
C PHE A 79 0.13 -5.68 4.36
N LEU A 80 -0.32 -4.77 5.24
CA LEU A 80 -1.15 -3.61 4.87
C LEU A 80 -0.46 -2.67 3.85
N PRO A 81 0.80 -2.24 4.05
CA PRO A 81 1.47 -1.39 3.06
C PRO A 81 1.62 -2.06 1.70
N PHE A 82 1.97 -3.36 1.67
CA PHE A 82 2.11 -4.10 0.41
C PHE A 82 0.76 -4.29 -0.30
N SER A 83 -0.29 -4.57 0.45
CA SER A 83 -1.64 -4.75 -0.08
C SER A 83 -2.17 -3.49 -0.76
N PHE A 84 -1.89 -2.30 -0.20
CA PHE A 84 -2.26 -1.03 -0.83
C PHE A 84 -1.50 -0.77 -2.13
N ILE A 85 -0.19 -1.07 -2.15
CA ILE A 85 0.61 -0.95 -3.37
C ILE A 85 0.07 -1.91 -4.45
N ASN A 86 -0.15 -3.17 -4.10
CA ASN A 86 -0.72 -4.15 -5.05
C ASN A 86 -2.10 -3.75 -5.54
N SER A 87 -2.94 -3.21 -4.66
CA SER A 87 -4.27 -2.72 -5.03
C SER A 87 -4.18 -1.61 -6.06
N LEU A 88 -3.33 -0.62 -5.82
CA LEU A 88 -3.16 0.47 -6.75
C LEU A 88 -2.61 -0.01 -8.11
N VAL A 89 -1.57 -0.84 -8.09
CA VAL A 89 -0.98 -1.36 -9.32
C VAL A 89 -1.99 -2.20 -10.10
N HIS A 90 -2.83 -2.99 -9.43
CA HIS A 90 -3.87 -3.74 -10.14
C HIS A 90 -4.90 -2.82 -10.79
N TYR A 91 -5.28 -1.71 -10.15
CA TYR A 91 -6.29 -0.81 -10.70
C TYR A 91 -5.75 -0.11 -11.95
N VAL A 92 -4.49 0.33 -11.88
CA VAL A 92 -3.77 0.88 -13.03
C VAL A 92 -3.70 -0.14 -14.17
N LEU A 93 -3.35 -1.39 -13.88
CA LEU A 93 -3.25 -2.45 -14.90
C LEU A 93 -4.62 -2.79 -15.53
N ILE A 94 -5.71 -2.73 -14.76
CA ILE A 94 -7.07 -2.86 -15.29
C ILE A 94 -7.39 -1.69 -16.22
N ALA A 95 -7.07 -0.46 -15.84
CA ALA A 95 -7.31 0.74 -16.65
C ALA A 95 -6.56 0.70 -17.98
N VAL A 96 -5.32 0.18 -18.00
CA VAL A 96 -4.55 -0.02 -19.25
C VAL A 96 -4.87 -1.34 -19.98
N ASN A 97 -6.00 -1.97 -19.65
CA ASN A 97 -6.53 -3.18 -20.30
C ASN A 97 -5.61 -4.42 -20.22
N GLN A 98 -4.84 -4.54 -19.13
CA GLN A 98 -3.94 -5.68 -18.86
C GLN A 98 -4.57 -6.75 -17.93
N GLN A 99 -5.90 -6.81 -17.86
CA GLN A 99 -6.63 -7.74 -16.99
C GLN A 99 -6.24 -9.22 -17.16
N HIS A 100 -5.99 -9.67 -18.40
CA HIS A 100 -5.61 -11.08 -18.63
C HIS A 100 -4.23 -11.42 -18.08
N ALA A 101 -3.28 -10.50 -18.22
CA ALA A 101 -1.95 -10.66 -17.65
C ALA A 101 -2.00 -10.60 -16.11
N LEU A 102 -2.86 -9.72 -15.58
CA LEU A 102 -3.15 -9.61 -14.16
C LEU A 102 -3.74 -10.91 -13.59
N THR A 103 -4.70 -11.54 -14.26
CA THR A 103 -5.25 -12.84 -13.84
C THR A 103 -4.16 -13.91 -13.74
N ARG A 104 -3.23 -13.95 -14.70
CA ARG A 104 -2.09 -14.90 -14.65
C ARG A 104 -1.18 -14.64 -13.45
N ALA A 105 -0.93 -13.38 -13.11
CA ALA A 105 -0.18 -13.02 -11.91
C ALA A 105 -0.92 -13.45 -10.63
N PHE A 106 -2.24 -13.26 -10.55
CA PHE A 106 -3.03 -13.76 -9.43
C PHE A 106 -3.00 -15.27 -9.29
N ILE A 107 -2.99 -16.03 -10.39
CA ILE A 107 -2.83 -17.49 -10.33
C ILE A 107 -1.49 -17.86 -9.67
N ILE A 108 -0.40 -17.17 -10.01
CA ILE A 108 0.90 -17.36 -9.36
C ILE A 108 0.81 -17.07 -7.86
N GLY A 109 0.17 -15.96 -7.48
CA GLY A 109 -0.03 -15.59 -6.07
C GLY A 109 -0.84 -16.62 -5.29
N VAL A 110 -1.95 -17.13 -5.86
CA VAL A 110 -2.78 -18.16 -5.24
C VAL A 110 -2.02 -19.48 -5.08
N LEU A 111 -1.29 -19.92 -6.11
CA LEU A 111 -0.48 -21.13 -6.03
C LEU A 111 0.62 -21.00 -4.98
N PHE A 112 1.31 -19.86 -4.95
CA PHE A 112 2.30 -19.57 -3.92
C PHE A 112 1.67 -19.61 -2.52
N ASN A 113 0.56 -18.90 -2.32
CA ASN A 113 -0.14 -18.84 -1.04
C ASN A 113 -0.55 -20.23 -0.55
N LEU A 114 -1.11 -21.06 -1.44
CA LEU A 114 -1.50 -22.43 -1.13
C LEU A 114 -0.30 -23.28 -0.73
N VAL A 115 0.76 -23.30 -1.55
CA VAL A 115 1.97 -24.10 -1.29
C VAL A 115 2.66 -23.64 -0.01
N ALA A 116 2.84 -22.33 0.17
CA ALA A 116 3.46 -21.76 1.35
C ALA A 116 2.65 -22.09 2.61
N ASN A 117 1.33 -21.94 2.57
CA ASN A 117 0.48 -22.32 3.71
C ASN A 117 0.58 -23.82 4.04
N LEU A 118 0.55 -24.70 3.04
CA LEU A 118 0.70 -26.15 3.26
C LEU A 118 2.05 -26.52 3.87
N LEU A 119 3.11 -25.75 3.59
CA LEU A 119 4.45 -26.00 4.14
C LEU A 119 4.68 -25.33 5.50
N LEU A 120 4.16 -24.11 5.71
CA LEU A 120 4.46 -23.28 6.88
C LEU A 120 3.47 -23.51 8.03
N ILE A 121 2.20 -23.76 7.76
CA ILE A 121 1.20 -23.97 8.82
C ILE A 121 1.53 -25.19 9.69
N PRO A 122 1.93 -26.36 9.16
CA PRO A 122 2.27 -27.50 10.01
C PRO A 122 3.49 -27.26 10.93
N ARG A 123 4.38 -26.33 10.55
CA ARG A 123 5.62 -26.04 11.29
C ARG A 123 5.48 -24.86 12.25
N SER A 124 4.70 -23.85 11.86
CA SER A 124 4.64 -22.56 12.53
C SER A 124 3.20 -22.12 12.86
N SER A 125 2.22 -23.00 12.66
CA SER A 125 0.79 -22.72 12.91
C SER A 125 0.34 -21.41 12.25
N PHE A 126 -0.48 -20.62 12.94
CA PHE A 126 -1.01 -19.34 12.47
C PHE A 126 0.06 -18.25 12.25
N TYR A 127 1.25 -18.35 12.86
CA TYR A 127 2.38 -17.46 12.53
C TYR A 127 2.86 -17.71 11.10
N GLY A 128 2.88 -18.97 10.67
CA GLY A 128 3.20 -19.37 9.31
C GLY A 128 2.20 -18.82 8.29
N ALA A 129 0.92 -18.85 8.65
CA ALA A 129 -0.14 -18.24 7.83
C ALA A 129 0.03 -16.71 7.72
N ALA A 130 0.29 -16.02 8.84
CA ALA A 130 0.52 -14.57 8.86
C ALA A 130 1.70 -14.15 7.98
N ALA A 131 2.83 -14.86 8.08
CA ALA A 131 3.99 -14.63 7.21
C ALA A 131 3.67 -14.92 5.74
N THR A 132 2.94 -16.01 5.45
CA THR A 132 2.54 -16.38 4.09
C THR A 132 1.69 -15.29 3.43
N THR A 133 0.81 -14.63 4.17
CA THR A 133 0.03 -13.49 3.65
C THR A 133 0.93 -12.36 3.17
N ILE A 134 1.90 -11.94 3.98
CA ILE A 134 2.86 -10.88 3.59
C ILE A 134 3.69 -11.31 2.39
N LEU A 135 4.20 -12.53 2.41
CA LEU A 135 5.00 -13.07 1.32
C LEU A 135 4.20 -13.14 0.02
N SER A 136 2.90 -13.43 0.08
CA SER A 136 2.03 -13.48 -1.11
C SER A 136 1.89 -12.10 -1.76
N GLU A 137 1.77 -11.05 -0.94
CA GLU A 137 1.77 -9.66 -1.43
C GLU A 137 3.10 -9.32 -2.11
N ILE A 138 4.23 -9.72 -1.51
CA ILE A 138 5.57 -9.49 -2.10
C ILE A 138 5.74 -10.27 -3.41
N VAL A 139 5.28 -11.52 -3.46
CA VAL A 139 5.34 -12.36 -4.67
C VAL A 139 4.49 -11.76 -5.78
N LEU A 140 3.33 -11.18 -5.48
CA LEU A 140 2.48 -10.49 -6.47
C LEU A 140 3.08 -9.17 -6.97
N LEU A 141 3.83 -8.45 -6.11
CA LEU A 141 4.49 -7.21 -6.52
C LEU A 141 5.47 -7.42 -7.68
N LEU A 142 6.12 -8.59 -7.78
CA LEU A 142 7.09 -8.88 -8.84
C LEU A 142 6.47 -8.87 -10.25
N PRO A 143 5.45 -9.70 -10.58
CA PRO A 143 4.79 -9.65 -11.88
C PRO A 143 4.04 -8.34 -12.09
N PHE A 144 3.46 -7.75 -11.04
CA PHE A 144 2.77 -6.46 -11.13
C PHE A 144 3.74 -5.35 -11.54
N TYR A 145 4.92 -5.27 -10.92
CA TYR A 145 5.94 -4.32 -11.29
C TYR A 145 6.45 -4.54 -12.72
N ALA A 146 6.65 -5.78 -13.14
CA ALA A 146 7.05 -6.10 -14.51
C ALA A 146 6.00 -5.63 -15.55
N LEU A 147 4.72 -5.86 -15.27
CA LEU A 147 3.61 -5.40 -16.12
C LEU A 147 3.49 -3.88 -16.14
N LEU A 148 3.64 -3.25 -14.98
CA LEU A 148 3.59 -1.80 -14.82
C LEU A 148 4.73 -1.12 -15.59
N ARG A 149 5.95 -1.62 -15.45
CA ARG A 149 7.12 -1.12 -16.20
C ARG A 149 6.94 -1.24 -17.71
N ARG A 150 6.30 -2.33 -18.16
CA ARG A 150 6.09 -2.61 -19.58
C ARG A 150 5.01 -1.75 -20.22
N HIS A 151 3.94 -1.40 -19.50
CA HIS A 151 2.76 -0.76 -20.08
C HIS A 151 2.53 0.69 -19.63
N VAL A 152 3.11 1.11 -18.50
CA VAL A 152 2.93 2.45 -17.93
C VAL A 152 4.24 3.22 -17.86
N GLY A 153 5.34 2.52 -17.51
CA GLY A 153 6.67 3.11 -17.44
C GLY A 153 7.36 2.89 -16.10
N HIS A 154 8.52 3.51 -15.92
CA HIS A 154 9.31 3.34 -14.70
C HIS A 154 8.79 4.23 -13.57
N ILE A 155 8.34 3.61 -12.47
CA ILE A 155 8.02 4.31 -11.23
C ILE A 155 9.26 4.36 -10.35
N PRO A 156 9.67 5.55 -9.85
CA PRO A 156 10.81 5.69 -8.98
C PRO A 156 10.45 5.28 -7.55
N TRP A 157 10.22 3.98 -7.32
CA TRP A 157 9.82 3.44 -6.01
C TRP A 157 10.76 3.86 -4.88
N LEU A 158 12.06 3.89 -5.14
CA LEU A 158 13.04 4.25 -4.12
C LEU A 158 12.81 5.68 -3.61
N SER A 159 12.55 6.65 -4.50
CA SER A 159 12.27 8.04 -4.12
C SER A 159 10.94 8.17 -3.37
N LEU A 160 9.99 7.27 -3.63
CA LEU A 160 8.68 7.25 -2.99
C LEU A 160 8.73 6.65 -1.56
N PHE A 161 9.54 5.62 -1.32
CA PHE A 161 9.56 4.90 -0.05
C PHE A 161 10.56 5.41 0.97
N TRP A 162 11.68 6.01 0.56
CA TRP A 162 12.73 6.36 1.53
C TRP A 162 12.26 7.44 2.52
N ARG A 163 11.49 8.45 2.09
CA ARG A 163 11.00 9.51 2.99
C ARG A 163 10.00 8.98 4.01
N PRO A 164 8.94 8.23 3.62
CA PRO A 164 8.04 7.59 4.59
C PRO A 164 8.76 6.64 5.55
N ILE A 165 9.75 5.87 5.08
CA ILE A 165 10.52 4.95 5.95
C ILE A 165 11.34 5.72 6.99
N VAL A 166 12.02 6.81 6.59
CA VAL A 166 12.79 7.65 7.53
C VAL A 166 11.85 8.33 8.52
N ALA A 167 10.71 8.87 8.06
CA ALA A 167 9.70 9.45 8.94
C ALA A 167 9.11 8.41 9.91
N LEU A 168 8.90 7.17 9.46
CA LEU A 168 8.44 6.07 10.29
C LEU A 168 9.45 5.69 11.38
N ALA A 169 10.75 5.72 11.05
CA ALA A 169 11.80 5.50 12.04
C ALA A 169 11.79 6.61 13.12
N ALA A 170 11.58 7.87 12.73
CA ALA A 170 11.42 8.97 13.69
C ALA A 170 10.16 8.81 14.55
N MET A 171 9.04 8.39 13.95
CA MET A 171 7.77 8.10 14.65
C MET A 171 7.92 7.05 15.77
N ALA A 172 8.84 6.09 15.62
CA ALA A 172 9.08 5.06 16.63
C ALA A 172 9.69 5.60 17.94
N LEU A 173 10.40 6.74 17.89
CA LEU A 173 11.11 7.34 19.03
C LEU A 173 10.21 7.62 20.25
N PRO A 174 9.07 8.32 20.14
CA PRO A 174 8.18 8.55 21.28
C PRO A 174 7.43 7.28 21.75
N LEU A 175 7.37 6.22 20.94
CA LEU A 175 6.56 5.02 21.21
C LEU A 175 7.30 3.95 22.02
N TRP A 176 8.62 3.81 21.82
CA TRP A 176 9.41 2.70 22.39
C TRP A 176 9.81 2.85 23.87
N PRO A 177 10.14 4.05 24.39
CA PRO A 177 10.57 4.24 25.77
C PRO A 177 9.53 3.85 26.83
N GLY A 178 8.26 3.72 26.46
CA GLY A 178 7.19 3.24 27.35
C GLY A 178 6.81 4.16 28.51
N GLY A 179 7.42 5.35 28.62
CA GLY A 179 7.16 6.31 29.69
C GLY A 179 5.95 7.21 29.47
N LEU A 180 5.38 7.24 28.26
CA LEU A 180 4.22 8.08 27.92
C LEU A 180 2.95 7.22 27.87
N PRO A 181 1.81 7.70 28.42
CA PRO A 181 0.54 7.02 28.26
C PRO A 181 0.10 7.05 26.78
N PHE A 182 -0.63 6.02 26.33
CA PHE A 182 -0.95 5.84 24.91
C PHE A 182 -1.68 7.05 24.28
N TRP A 183 -2.55 7.71 25.04
CA TRP A 183 -3.30 8.90 24.58
C TRP A 183 -2.41 10.11 24.30
N LEU A 184 -1.20 10.16 24.86
CA LEU A 184 -0.20 11.18 24.59
C LEU A 184 0.86 10.68 23.59
N ALA A 185 1.26 9.42 23.69
CA ALA A 185 2.26 8.81 22.83
C ALA A 185 1.83 8.75 21.36
N ILE A 186 0.56 8.43 21.09
CA ILE A 186 0.03 8.31 19.72
C ILE A 186 0.00 9.67 19.00
N PRO A 187 -0.61 10.75 19.56
CA PRO A 187 -0.56 12.06 18.94
C PRO A 187 0.86 12.59 18.76
N LEU A 188 1.74 12.41 19.75
CA LEU A 188 3.14 12.83 19.65
C LEU A 188 3.86 12.10 18.52
N ALA A 189 3.69 10.78 18.40
CA ALA A 189 4.24 10.00 17.30
C ALA A 189 3.73 10.48 15.94
N GLY A 190 2.42 10.76 15.82
CA GLY A 190 1.83 11.32 14.61
C GLY A 190 2.41 12.69 14.24
N LEU A 191 2.60 13.58 15.23
CA LEU A 191 3.24 14.88 15.01
C LEU A 191 4.70 14.73 14.56
N VAL A 192 5.46 13.84 15.18
CA VAL A 192 6.85 13.55 14.78
C VAL A 192 6.91 13.01 13.35
N TYR A 193 5.99 12.11 12.99
CA TYR A 193 5.90 11.56 11.64
C TYR A 193 5.62 12.66 10.59
N LEU A 194 4.60 13.49 10.83
CA LEU A 194 4.25 14.58 9.92
C LEU A 194 5.37 15.63 9.82
N ALA A 195 5.98 16.00 10.94
CA ALA A 195 7.12 16.93 10.95
C ALA A 195 8.31 16.37 10.16
N ALA A 196 8.60 15.07 10.30
CA ALA A 196 9.67 14.42 9.54
C ALA A 196 9.36 14.38 8.03
N LEU A 197 8.10 14.11 7.64
CA LEU A 197 7.70 14.15 6.23
C LEU A 197 7.88 15.55 5.62
N VAL A 198 7.43 16.59 6.32
CA VAL A 198 7.58 17.99 5.89
C VAL A 198 9.07 18.35 5.79
N ALA A 199 9.89 17.96 6.77
CA ALA A 199 11.33 18.22 6.76
C ALA A 199 12.07 17.51 5.62
N LEU A 200 11.58 16.34 5.18
CA LEU A 200 12.13 15.56 4.07
C LEU A 200 11.59 16.01 2.69
N GLY A 201 10.66 16.97 2.67
CA GLY A 201 10.01 17.49 1.46
C GLY A 201 9.10 16.49 0.77
N ALA A 202 8.48 15.59 1.54
CA ALA A 202 7.49 14.61 1.08
C ALA A 202 6.13 15.25 0.77
#